data_AF-M4CG50-F1
#
_entry.id   AF-M4CG50-F1
#
_cell.length_a   1.000
_cell.length_b   1.000
_cell.length_c   1.000
_cell.angle_alpha   90.00
_cell.angle_beta   90.00
_cell.angle_gamma   90.00
#
_symmetry.space_group_name_H-M   'P 1'
#
loop_
_entity.id
_entity.type
_entity.pdbx_description
1 polymer ?
#
loop_
_entity_poly.entity_id
_entity_poly.type
_entity_poly.pdbx_seq_one_letter_code
_entity_poly.pdbx_strand_id
1 'polypeptide(L)'
;MSSAGNLATGDYSAAAVKIAETHSDFMVKGGDALGQQYNTPHSVITERGSDIIIVGRGIIKAENPAETAHEYRLEGWKAYLEKCSQ
;
A
#
# COMPACT_ATOMS: atom_id res chain seq x y z
N MET A 1 -0.55 -10.21 10.26
CA MET A 1 0.91 -10.09 10.47
C MET A 1 1.56 -11.34 9.88
N SER A 2 2.61 -11.21 9.08
CA SER A 2 3.19 -12.32 8.30
C SER A 2 4.23 -13.16 9.07
N SER A 3 4.55 -12.80 10.32
CA SER A 3 5.49 -13.55 11.15
C SER A 3 4.86 -14.77 11.82
N ALA A 4 5.64 -15.84 12.01
CA ALA A 4 5.25 -17.01 12.79
C ALA A 4 5.06 -16.64 14.29
N GLY A 5 3.98 -17.11 14.92
CA GLY A 5 3.62 -16.75 16.30
C GLY A 5 2.83 -15.44 16.43
N ASN A 6 2.25 -14.93 15.35
CA ASN A 6 1.53 -13.66 15.41
C ASN A 6 0.23 -13.76 16.23
N LEU A 7 -0.05 -12.70 16.99
CA LEU A 7 -1.22 -12.58 17.85
C LEU A 7 -2.48 -12.09 17.10
N ALA A 8 -2.41 -11.87 15.78
CA ALA A 8 -3.53 -11.44 14.96
C ALA A 8 -4.40 -12.65 14.54
N THR A 9 -4.91 -13.37 15.54
CA THR A 9 -5.79 -14.53 15.40
C THR A 9 -7.14 -14.29 16.10
N GLY A 10 -8.16 -15.10 15.79
CA GLY A 10 -9.48 -14.99 16.42
C GLY A 10 -10.19 -13.67 16.10
N ASP A 11 -10.72 -13.01 17.14
CA ASP A 11 -11.52 -11.78 17.03
C ASP A 11 -10.79 -10.63 16.31
N TYR A 12 -9.46 -10.60 16.39
CA TYR A 12 -8.65 -9.62 15.68
C TYR A 12 -8.72 -9.80 14.16
N SER A 13 -8.70 -11.05 13.69
CA SER A 13 -8.83 -11.37 12.27
C SER A 13 -10.23 -11.02 11.76
N ALA A 14 -11.27 -11.27 12.56
CA ALA A 14 -12.64 -10.92 12.22
C ALA A 14 -12.85 -9.39 12.11
N ALA A 15 -12.26 -8.62 13.03
CA ALA A 15 -12.27 -7.16 12.95
C ALA A 15 -11.51 -6.64 11.72
N ALA A 16 -10.37 -7.24 11.39
CA ALA A 16 -9.58 -6.89 10.20
C ALA A 16 -10.33 -7.20 8.88
N VAL A 17 -11.06 -8.32 8.81
CA VAL A 17 -11.92 -8.64 7.66
C VAL A 17 -13.03 -7.60 7.50
N LYS A 18 -13.68 -7.19 8.58
CA LYS A 18 -14.73 -6.15 8.54
C LYS A 18 -14.20 -4.79 8.08
N ILE A 19 -12.96 -4.46 8.46
CA ILE A 19 -12.27 -3.23 7.99
C ILE A 19 -11.88 -3.35 6.50
N ALA A 20 -11.49 -4.54 6.05
CA ALA A 20 -11.16 -4.79 4.64
C ALA A 20 -12.40 -4.81 3.73
N GLU A 21 -13.54 -5.34 4.21
CA GLU A 21 -14.82 -5.31 3.51
C GLU A 21 -15.38 -3.89 3.35
N THR A 22 -14.98 -2.97 4.23
CA THR A 22 -15.43 -1.57 4.18
C THR A 22 -14.53 -0.67 3.33
N HIS A 23 -13.35 -1.14 2.89
CA HIS A 23 -12.35 -0.33 2.18
C HIS A 23 -11.72 -1.12 1.02
N SER A 24 -12.43 -1.22 -0.10
CA SER A 24 -12.18 -2.18 -1.18
C SER A 24 -11.32 -1.68 -2.37
N ASP A 25 -10.69 -0.51 -2.31
CA ASP A 25 -9.95 0.05 -3.44
C ASP A 25 -8.48 -0.41 -3.48
N PHE A 26 -8.20 -1.46 -4.27
CA PHE A 26 -6.86 -2.06 -4.44
C PHE A 26 -6.45 -2.13 -5.93
N MET A 27 -5.54 -1.25 -6.35
CA MET A 27 -4.94 -1.28 -7.71
C MET A 27 -3.41 -1.53 -7.72
N VAL A 28 -2.93 -2.53 -7.00
CA VAL A 28 -1.97 -3.53 -7.52
C VAL A 28 -2.29 -4.82 -6.76
N LYS A 29 -3.08 -5.72 -7.34
CA LYS A 29 -3.34 -7.03 -6.74
C LYS A 29 -2.06 -7.86 -6.82
N GLY A 30 -1.30 -7.89 -5.74
CA GLY A 30 -0.14 -8.75 -5.59
C GLY A 30 0.44 -8.70 -4.19
N GLY A 31 0.97 -9.83 -3.76
CA GLY A 31 1.79 -9.99 -2.58
C GLY A 31 2.94 -10.95 -2.92
N ASP A 32 3.97 -10.99 -2.08
CA ASP A 32 4.97 -12.04 -2.24
C ASP A 32 4.52 -13.33 -1.53
N ALA A 33 5.24 -14.44 -1.76
CA ALA A 33 5.00 -15.70 -1.08
C ALA A 33 5.26 -15.66 0.44
N LEU A 34 5.71 -14.51 0.97
CA LEU A 34 6.02 -14.28 2.38
C LEU A 34 5.01 -13.32 3.06
N GLY A 35 3.87 -13.08 2.42
CA GLY A 35 2.75 -12.35 3.00
C GLY A 35 2.89 -10.82 2.98
N GLN A 36 3.80 -10.26 2.19
CA GLN A 36 3.79 -8.83 1.89
C GLN A 36 2.53 -8.47 1.11
N GLN A 37 1.89 -7.37 1.50
CA GLN A 37 0.80 -6.76 0.74
C GLN A 37 1.26 -5.42 0.17
N TYR A 38 0.85 -5.12 -1.06
CA TYR A 38 1.14 -3.84 -1.72
C TYR A 38 -0.14 -3.01 -1.86
N ASN A 39 -0.01 -1.70 -1.66
CA ASN A 39 -1.07 -0.72 -1.85
C ASN A 39 -0.61 0.32 -2.88
N THR A 40 -1.57 0.99 -3.51
CA THR A 40 -1.26 2.09 -4.45
C THR A 40 -0.85 3.35 -3.71
N PRO A 41 -0.03 4.23 -4.32
CA PRO A 41 0.26 5.54 -3.75
C PRO A 41 -0.99 6.35 -3.42
N HIS A 42 -2.02 6.30 -4.27
CA HIS A 42 -3.29 6.98 -4.02
C HIS A 42 -3.94 6.49 -2.72
N SER A 43 -4.29 5.20 -2.59
CA SER A 43 -4.94 4.69 -1.37
C SER A 43 -4.14 4.97 -0.08
N VAL A 44 -2.81 4.96 -0.15
CA VAL A 44 -1.96 5.23 1.02
C VAL A 44 -2.02 6.70 1.43
N ILE A 45 -2.03 7.61 0.46
CA ILE A 45 -1.95 9.05 0.72
C ILE A 45 -3.34 9.68 0.92
N THR A 46 -4.29 9.44 0.02
CA THR A 46 -5.63 10.07 0.06
C THR A 46 -6.55 9.39 1.05
N GLU A 47 -6.75 8.07 0.92
CA GLU A 47 -7.73 7.34 1.74
C GLU A 47 -7.23 7.08 3.17
N ARG A 48 -5.96 6.68 3.31
CA ARG A 48 -5.35 6.34 4.60
C ARG A 48 -4.63 7.50 5.27
N GLY A 49 -4.53 8.64 4.58
CA GLY A 49 -3.99 9.88 5.15
C GLY A 49 -2.49 9.88 5.43
N SER A 50 -1.71 8.93 4.87
CA SER A 50 -0.24 8.97 5.02
C SER A 50 0.36 10.15 4.26
N ASP A 51 1.59 10.53 4.62
CA ASP A 51 2.29 11.65 3.96
C ASP A 51 3.41 11.17 3.02
N ILE A 52 3.95 9.97 3.26
CA ILE A 52 5.08 9.41 2.52
C ILE A 52 4.81 7.94 2.19
N ILE A 53 5.20 7.53 0.98
CA ILE A 53 5.26 6.12 0.58
C ILE A 53 6.69 5.60 0.64
N ILE A 54 6.88 4.35 1.06
CA ILE A 54 8.18 3.66 1.02
C ILE A 54 8.08 2.52 0.02
N VAL A 55 8.88 2.58 -1.04
CA VAL A 55 8.86 1.61 -2.13
C VAL A 55 10.19 0.88 -2.21
N GLY A 56 10.16 -0.43 -1.95
CA GLY A 56 11.34 -1.30 -2.04
C GLY A 56 11.42 -2.02 -3.38
N ARG A 57 10.94 -3.27 -3.42
CA ARG A 57 11.04 -4.16 -4.59
C ARG A 57 10.41 -3.60 -5.87
N GLY A 58 9.39 -2.74 -5.74
CA GLY A 58 8.79 -2.06 -6.89
C GLY A 58 9.79 -1.22 -7.70
N ILE A 59 10.80 -0.64 -7.04
CA ILE A 59 11.86 0.14 -7.71
C ILE A 59 13.10 -0.73 -7.96
N ILE A 60 13.56 -1.46 -6.93
CA ILE A 60 14.85 -2.18 -6.99
C ILE A 60 14.85 -3.31 -8.02
N LYS A 61 13.69 -3.91 -8.29
CA LYS A 61 13.55 -5.01 -9.26
C LYS A 61 12.98 -4.57 -10.61
N ALA A 62 12.80 -3.28 -10.84
CA ALA A 62 12.32 -2.77 -12.12
C ALA A 62 13.40 -2.89 -13.20
N GLU A 63 12.98 -2.99 -14.45
CA GLU A 63 13.87 -2.95 -15.61
C GLU A 63 14.63 -1.62 -15.69
N ASN A 64 13.93 -0.52 -15.37
CA ASN A 64 14.50 0.81 -15.26
C ASN A 64 14.16 1.45 -13.89
N PRO A 65 14.99 1.23 -12.86
CA PRO A 65 14.72 1.72 -11.51
C PRO A 65 14.54 3.24 -11.41
N ALA A 66 15.25 4.02 -12.24
CA ALA A 66 15.16 5.47 -12.22
C ALA A 66 13.80 5.95 -12.75
N GLU A 67 13.33 5.36 -13.84
CA GLU A 67 12.02 5.65 -14.42
C GLU A 67 10.88 5.22 -13.50
N THR A 68 10.95 4.00 -12.95
CA THR A 68 9.93 3.54 -12.00
C THR A 68 9.90 4.37 -10.72
N ALA A 69 11.05 4.80 -10.20
CA ALA A 69 11.09 5.73 -9.07
C ALA A 69 10.44 7.08 -9.42
N HIS A 70 10.64 7.56 -10.64
CA HIS A 70 10.00 8.78 -11.14
C HIS A 70 8.48 8.64 -11.22
N GLU A 71 7.96 7.49 -11.67
CA GLU A 71 6.52 7.18 -11.67
C GLU A 71 5.92 7.19 -10.26
N TYR A 72 6.52 6.48 -9.31
CA TYR A 72 6.06 6.48 -7.91
C TYR A 72 6.04 7.88 -7.29
N ARG A 73 7.05 8.71 -7.61
CA ARG A 73 7.09 10.11 -7.19
C ARG A 73 5.92 10.91 -7.78
N LEU A 74 5.64 10.76 -9.07
CA LEU A 74 4.54 11.47 -9.73
C LEU A 74 3.19 11.07 -9.15
N GLU A 75 2.96 9.77 -8.96
CA GLU A 75 1.70 9.25 -8.40
C GLU A 75 1.51 9.67 -6.95
N GLY A 76 2.53 9.53 -6.11
CA GLY A 76 2.47 9.95 -4.71
C GLY A 76 2.25 11.46 -4.57
N TRP A 77 2.91 12.27 -5.42
CA TRP A 77 2.72 13.72 -5.41
C TRP A 77 1.32 14.13 -5.89
N LYS A 78 0.82 13.50 -6.95
CA LYS A 78 -0.55 13.72 -7.43
C LYS A 78 -1.57 13.41 -6.34
N ALA A 79 -1.43 12.27 -5.66
CA ALA A 79 -2.29 11.88 -4.55
C ALA A 79 -2.23 12.88 -3.37
N TYR A 80 -1.04 13.38 -3.05
CA TYR A 80 -0.87 14.41 -2.03
C TYR A 80 -1.60 15.71 -2.40
N LEU A 81 -1.46 16.20 -3.64
CA LEU A 81 -2.15 17.40 -4.09
C LEU A 81 -3.67 17.26 -4.04
N GLU A 82 -4.19 16.08 -4.38
CA GLU A 82 -5.61 15.75 -4.26
C GLU A 82 -6.07 15.80 -2.80
N LYS A 83 -5.32 15.17 -1.88
CA LYS A 83 -5.57 15.23 -0.43
C LYS A 83 -5.60 16.66 0.09
N CYS A 84 -4.67 17.52 -0.35
CA CYS A 84 -4.61 18.93 0.07
C CYS A 84 -5.75 19.80 -0.49
N SER A 85 -6.44 19.34 -1.52
CA SER A 85 -7.53 20.08 -2.15
C SER A 85 -8.91 19.69 -1.63
N GLN A 86 -8.97 18.81 -0.61
CA GLN A 86 -10.18 18.35 0.06
C GLN A 86 -10.41 19.07 1.39
#